data_AF-A0A0P0N3R9-F1
#
_entry.id   AF-A0A0P0N3R9-F1
#
_cell.length_a   1.000
_cell.length_b   1.000
_cell.length_c   1.000
_cell.angle_alpha   90.00
_cell.angle_beta   90.00
_cell.angle_gamma   90.00
#
_symmetry.space_group_name_H-M   'P 1'
#
loop_
_entity.id
_entity.type
_entity.pdbx_description
1 polymer ?
#
loop_
_entity_poly.entity_id
_entity_poly.type
_entity_poly.pdbx_seq_one_letter_code
_entity_poly.pdbx_strand_id
1 'polypeptide(L)'
;MAEATTVIGIVGMLFIVAGWAISLSAVPPLRLSALYFIGSILLTVYAVLLNDPVFTLLNASASILAFANIVRALKLRTRSSQATGS
;
A
#
# COMPACT_ATOMS: atom_id res chain seq x y z
N MET A 1 10.40 27.14 8.44
CA MET A 1 9.45 26.18 9.05
C MET A 1 8.94 25.15 8.05
N ALA A 2 8.53 25.55 6.83
CA ALA A 2 8.07 24.64 5.78
C ALA A 2 9.09 23.53 5.41
N GLU A 3 10.39 23.83 5.38
CA GLU A 3 11.40 22.81 5.06
C GLU A 3 11.52 21.72 6.13
N ALA A 4 11.44 22.09 7.42
CA ALA A 4 11.50 21.12 8.51
C ALA A 4 10.32 20.14 8.46
N THR A 5 9.11 20.62 8.17
CA THR A 5 7.93 19.77 8.00
C THR A 5 8.06 18.82 6.81
N THR A 6 8.63 19.29 5.69
CA THR A 6 8.89 18.44 4.52
C THR A 6 9.93 17.36 4.81
N VAL A 7 11.03 17.70 5.49
CA VAL A 7 12.06 16.73 5.88
C VAL A 7 11.47 15.65 6.79
N ILE A 8 10.69 16.02 7.81
CA ILE A 8 10.02 15.07 8.70
C ILE A 8 9.09 14.15 7.90
N GLY A 9 8.31 14.71 6.97
CA GLY A 9 7.42 13.95 6.09
C GLY A 9 8.18 12.94 5.22
N ILE A 10 9.27 13.36 4.58
CA ILE A 10 10.11 12.47 3.75
C ILE A 10 10.71 11.35 4.60
N VAL A 11 11.28 11.67 5.76
CA VAL A 11 11.86 10.68 6.67
C VAL A 11 10.79 9.67 7.11
N GLY A 12 9.61 10.13 7.53
CA GLY A 12 8.49 9.27 7.88
C GLY A 12 8.06 8.36 6.74
N MET A 13 7.95 8.90 5.52
CA MET A 13 7.64 8.13 4.32
C MET A 13 8.68 7.03 4.06
N LEU A 14 9.98 7.33 4.18
CA LEU A 14 11.05 6.34 3.99
C LEU A 14 10.96 5.19 5.01
N PHE A 15 10.68 5.49 6.28
CA PHE A 15 10.48 4.46 7.29
C PHE A 15 9.28 3.56 6.98
N ILE A 16 8.16 4.12 6.51
CA ILE A 16 6.98 3.33 6.12
C ILE A 16 7.31 2.42 4.94
N VAL A 17 7.96 2.96 3.89
CA VAL A 17 8.35 2.18 2.71
C VAL A 17 9.32 1.06 3.08
N ALA A 18 10.28 1.32 3.97
CA ALA A 18 11.19 0.30 4.49
C ALA A 18 10.43 -0.78 5.28
N GLY A 19 9.49 -0.38 6.13
CA GLY A 19 8.62 -1.32 6.86
C GLY A 19 7.84 -2.24 5.93
N TRP A 20 7.31 -1.70 4.83
CA TRP A 20 6.67 -2.50 3.79
C TRP A 20 7.65 -3.47 3.12
N ALA A 21 8.84 -3.00 2.73
CA ALA A 21 9.84 -3.81 2.06
C ALA A 21 10.23 -5.04 2.89
N ILE A 22 10.40 -4.87 4.20
CA ILE A 22 10.71 -5.96 5.14
C ILE A 22 9.51 -6.92 5.30
N SER A 23 8.29 -6.42 5.18
CA SER A 23 7.06 -7.20 5.38
C SER A 23 6.53 -7.91 4.12
N LEU A 24 7.23 -7.81 2.97
CA LEU A 24 6.77 -8.36 1.68
C LEU A 24 6.62 -9.89 1.68
N SER A 25 7.24 -10.60 2.62
CA SER A 25 7.21 -12.06 2.72
C SER A 25 5.82 -12.60 3.07
N ALA A 26 5.03 -11.86 3.84
CA ALA A 26 3.67 -12.24 4.21
C ALA A 26 2.66 -11.68 3.20
N VAL A 27 1.74 -12.53 2.70
CA VAL A 27 0.61 -12.07 1.87
C VAL A 27 -0.55 -11.72 2.81
N PRO A 28 -0.98 -10.45 2.87
CA PRO A 28 -2.10 -10.06 3.73
C PRO A 28 -3.44 -10.66 3.28
N PRO A 29 -4.46 -10.71 4.15
CA PRO A 29 -5.80 -11.14 3.77
C PRO A 29 -6.38 -10.27 2.65
N LEU A 30 -6.97 -10.90 1.63
CA LEU A 30 -7.54 -10.22 0.45
C LEU A 30 -8.47 -9.05 0.79
N ARG A 31 -9.36 -9.24 1.77
CA ARG A 31 -10.30 -8.20 2.21
C ARG A 31 -9.57 -6.98 2.77
N LEU A 32 -8.52 -7.21 3.55
CA LEU A 32 -7.69 -6.14 4.10
C LEU A 32 -6.95 -5.39 2.98
N SER A 33 -6.35 -6.12 2.04
CA SER A 33 -5.68 -5.51 0.88
C SER A 33 -6.63 -4.70 0.01
N ALA A 34 -7.88 -5.14 -0.18
CA ALA A 34 -8.89 -4.39 -0.91
C ALA A 34 -9.30 -3.09 -0.20
N LEU A 35 -9.53 -3.13 1.11
CA LEU A 35 -9.83 -1.93 1.90
C LEU A 35 -8.68 -0.93 1.88
N TYR A 36 -7.44 -1.42 2.03
CA TYR A 36 -6.24 -0.58 1.91
C TYR A 36 -6.13 0.05 0.52
N PHE A 37 -6.35 -0.72 -0.54
CA PHE A 37 -6.28 -0.19 -1.91
C PHE A 37 -7.27 0.94 -2.15
N ILE A 38 -8.54 0.74 -1.78
CA ILE A 38 -9.59 1.75 -1.96
C ILE A 38 -9.27 2.99 -1.11
N GLY A 39 -8.93 2.79 0.17
CA GLY A 39 -8.59 3.88 1.07
C GLY A 39 -7.40 4.70 0.57
N SER A 40 -6.33 4.05 0.13
CA SER A 40 -5.14 4.73 -0.38
C SER A 40 -5.38 5.47 -1.70
N ILE A 41 -6.25 4.97 -2.59
CA ILE A 41 -6.64 5.74 -3.79
C ILE A 41 -7.37 7.03 -3.39
N LEU A 42 -8.37 6.93 -2.49
CA LEU A 42 -9.12 8.09 -2.02
C LEU A 42 -8.21 9.11 -1.34
N LEU A 43 -7.27 8.65 -0.51
CA LEU A 43 -6.29 9.52 0.14
C LEU A 43 -5.28 10.12 -0.84
N THR A 44 -4.93 9.43 -1.92
CA THR A 44 -4.08 9.98 -2.98
C THR A 44 -4.80 11.15 -3.66
N VAL A 45 -6.07 10.99 -4.02
CA VAL A 45 -6.88 12.08 -4.60
C VAL A 45 -6.97 13.25 -3.64
N TYR A 46 -7.26 12.99 -2.36
CA TYR A 46 -7.29 14.01 -1.33
C TYR A 46 -5.96 14.78 -1.20
N ALA A 47 -4.82 14.08 -1.18
CA ALA A 47 -3.50 14.67 -1.05
C ALA A 47 -3.14 15.55 -2.27
N VAL A 48 -3.52 15.12 -3.48
CA VAL A 48 -3.35 15.92 -4.70
C VAL A 48 -4.16 17.23 -4.61
N LEU A 49 -5.41 17.17 -4.13
CA LEU A 49 -6.23 18.38 -3.93
C LEU A 49 -5.64 19.35 -2.91
N LEU A 50 -4.87 18.85 -1.94
CA LEU A 50 -4.15 19.66 -0.96
C LEU A 50 -2.77 20.14 -1.42
N ASN A 51 -2.31 19.71 -2.60
CA ASN A 51 -0.92 19.90 -3.05
C ASN A 51 0.12 19.37 -2.04
N ASP A 52 -0.17 18.23 -1.39
CA ASP A 52 0.77 17.56 -0.48
C ASP A 52 1.53 16.45 -1.23
N PRO A 53 2.77 16.70 -1.71
CA PRO A 53 3.50 15.72 -2.49
C PRO A 53 3.94 14.50 -1.69
N VAL A 54 4.22 14.67 -0.39
CA VAL A 54 4.68 13.56 0.47
C VAL A 54 3.53 12.60 0.72
N PHE A 55 2.37 13.12 1.10
CA PHE A 55 1.20 12.28 1.35
C PHE A 55 0.65 11.67 0.05
N THR A 56 0.76 12.39 -1.07
CA THR A 56 0.43 11.86 -2.40
C THR A 56 1.32 10.66 -2.73
N LEU A 57 2.64 10.80 -2.64
CA LEU A 57 3.59 9.74 -3.00
C LEU A 57 3.44 8.50 -2.10
N LEU A 58 3.24 8.74 -0.79
CA LEU A 58 3.03 7.66 0.17
C LEU A 58 1.76 6.85 -0.14
N ASN A 59 0.63 7.51 -0.39
CA ASN A 59 -0.63 6.82 -0.68
C ASN A 59 -0.66 6.19 -2.08
N ALA A 60 -0.02 6.80 -3.07
CA ALA A 60 0.15 6.18 -4.39
C ALA A 60 0.94 4.87 -4.26
N SER A 61 2.04 4.89 -3.51
CA SER A 61 2.85 3.69 -3.23
C SER A 61 2.07 2.62 -2.46
N ALA A 62 1.29 3.03 -1.45
CA ALA A 62 0.42 2.13 -0.70
C ALA A 62 -0.63 1.47 -1.61
N SER A 63 -1.21 2.23 -2.54
CA SER A 63 -2.19 1.72 -3.50
C SER A 63 -1.58 0.65 -4.41
N ILE A 64 -0.38 0.91 -4.97
CA ILE A 64 0.33 -0.06 -5.81
C ILE A 64 0.63 -1.34 -5.02
N LEU A 65 1.12 -1.21 -3.78
CA LEU A 65 1.46 -2.34 -2.93
C LEU A 65 0.22 -3.16 -2.56
N ALA A 66 -0.88 -2.49 -2.19
CA ALA A 66 -2.14 -3.13 -1.86
C ALA A 66 -2.71 -3.89 -3.07
N PHE A 67 -2.60 -3.32 -4.27
CA PHE A 67 -2.98 -3.99 -5.51
C PHE A 67 -2.12 -5.24 -5.79
N ALA A 68 -0.80 -5.14 -5.64
CA ALA A 68 0.09 -6.29 -5.76
C ALA A 68 -0.28 -7.41 -4.77
N ASN A 69 -0.64 -7.05 -3.54
CA ASN A 69 -1.10 -7.99 -2.51
C ASN A 69 -2.44 -8.64 -2.87
N ILE A 70 -3.39 -7.90 -3.44
CA ILE A 70 -4.64 -8.45 -3.99
C ILE A 70 -4.33 -9.52 -5.04
N VAL A 71 -3.46 -9.21 -6.01
CA VAL A 71 -3.08 -10.16 -7.07
C VAL A 71 -2.42 -11.42 -6.48
N ARG A 72 -1.50 -11.27 -5.52
CA ARG A 72 -0.85 -12.39 -4.83
C ARG A 72 -1.87 -13.25 -4.07
N ALA A 73 -2.79 -12.63 -3.32
CA ALA A 73 -3.81 -13.33 -2.55
C ALA A 73 -4.79 -14.11 -3.43
N LEU A 74 -5.19 -13.54 -4.58
CA LEU A 74 -6.04 -14.22 -5.56
C LEU A 74 -5.35 -15.45 -6.15
N LYS A 75 -4.08 -15.32 -6.57
CA LYS A 75 -3.28 -16.44 -7.10
C LYS A 75 -3.15 -17.59 -6.11
N LEU A 76 -2.96 -17.29 -4.81
CA LEU A 76 -2.86 -18.31 -3.77
C LEU A 76 -4.20 -19.04 -3.56
N ARG A 77 -5.33 -18.33 -3.55
CA ARG A 77 -6.66 -18.94 -3.42
C ARG A 77 -6.98 -19.91 -4.55
N THR A 78 -6.65 -19.55 -5.79
CA THR A 78 -6.86 -20.42 -6.96
C THR A 78 -6.08 -21.73 -6.83
N ARG A 79 -4.82 -21.68 -6.36
CA ARG A 79 -3.99 -22.87 -6.13
C ARG A 79 -4.54 -23.78 -5.04
N SER A 80 -4.96 -23.19 -3.91
CA SER A 80 -5.55 -23.96 -2.81
C SER A 80 -6.85 -24.65 -3.24
N SER A 81 -7.66 -24.02 -4.09
CA SER A 81 -8.90 -24.64 -4.61
C SER A 81 -8.65 -25.80 -5.58
N GLN A 82 -7.49 -25.84 -6.26
CA GLN A 82 -7.13 -26.95 -7.14
C GLN A 82 -6.54 -28.14 -6.38
N ALA A 83 -5.84 -27.90 -5.26
CA ALA A 83 -5.19 -28.95 -4.48
C ALA A 83 -6.16 -29.82 -3.65
N THR A 84 -7.37 -29.34 -3.35
CA THR A 84 -8.42 -30.09 -2.64
C THR A 84 -9.43 -30.77 -3.57
N GLY A 85 -9.27 -30.60 -4.89
CA GLY A 85 -10.20 -31.13 -5.91
C GLY A 85 -9.68 -32.33 -6.71
N SER A 86 -8.55 -32.94 -6.30
CA SER A 86 -7.95 -34.15 -6.89
C SER A 86 -7.99 -35.31 -5.90
#